data_AF-A0A920NAC6-F1
#
_entry.id   AF-A0A920NAC6-F1
#
_cell.length_a   1.000
_cell.length_b   1.000
_cell.length_c   1.000
_cell.angle_alpha   90.00
_cell.angle_beta   90.00
_cell.angle_gamma   90.00
#
_symmetry.space_group_name_H-M   'P 1'
#
loop_
_entity.id
_entity.type
_entity.pdbx_description
1 polymer ?
#
loop_
_entity_poly.entity_id
_entity_poly.type
_entity_poly.pdbx_seq_one_letter_code
_entity_poly.pdbx_strand_id
1 'polypeptide(L)'
;MNLKEVLKKILKSPNVGNKESVYRRYDHQVQTNTVVPPGHDAALIRVKGSNKGIAASTDGNGRFCYLDPYVGGMIAVAKACRNVACTGAEPIPLTNCLNFGNPEKPEVYYQLEMCFKGMAEASLNLIRR
;
A
#
# COMPACT_ATOMS: atom_id res chain seq x y z
N MET A 1 -24.04 -6.68 -20.75
CA MET A 1 -23.29 -7.24 -19.60
C MET A 1 -24.08 -6.92 -18.33
N ASN A 2 -24.40 -7.90 -17.47
CA ASN A 2 -25.18 -7.65 -16.26
C ASN A 2 -24.28 -7.15 -15.12
N LEU A 3 -24.48 -5.92 -14.65
CA LEU A 3 -23.66 -5.30 -13.59
C LEU A 3 -23.65 -6.09 -12.28
N LYS A 4 -24.77 -6.72 -11.92
CA LYS A 4 -24.89 -7.55 -10.72
C LYS A 4 -23.95 -8.75 -10.78
N GLU A 5 -23.82 -9.36 -11.95
CA GLU A 5 -22.92 -10.50 -12.16
C GLU A 5 -21.45 -10.07 -12.19
N VAL A 6 -21.15 -8.90 -12.76
CA VAL A 6 -19.79 -8.33 -12.71
C VAL A 6 -19.36 -8.02 -11.28
N LEU A 7 -20.23 -7.37 -10.50
CA LEU A 7 -19.95 -7.07 -9.09
C LEU A 7 -19.69 -8.34 -8.28
N LYS A 8 -20.55 -9.36 -8.42
CA LYS A 8 -20.33 -10.66 -7.78
C LYS A 8 -18.99 -11.28 -8.17
N LYS A 9 -18.58 -11.15 -9.44
CA LYS A 9 -17.29 -11.66 -9.92
C LYS A 9 -16.12 -10.92 -9.29
N ILE A 10 -16.20 -9.59 -9.16
CA ILE A 10 -15.17 -8.77 -8.51
C ILE A 10 -15.04 -9.13 -7.03
N LEU A 11 -16.16 -9.19 -6.30
CA LEU A 11 -16.16 -9.50 -4.86
C LEU A 11 -15.63 -10.91 -4.54
N LYS A 12 -15.82 -11.87 -5.46
CA LYS A 12 -15.26 -13.23 -5.34
C LYS A 12 -13.77 -13.32 -5.65
N SER A 13 -13.16 -12.28 -6.24
CA SER A 13 -11.74 -12.29 -6.56
C SER A 13 -10.88 -12.28 -5.30
N PRO A 14 -9.89 -13.17 -5.15
CA PRO A 14 -8.96 -13.14 -4.02
C PRO A 14 -8.21 -11.81 -3.88
N ASN A 15 -8.05 -11.05 -4.97
CA ASN A 15 -7.39 -9.75 -4.95
C ASN A 15 -8.23 -8.65 -4.26
N VAL A 16 -9.56 -8.81 -4.19
CA VAL A 16 -10.50 -7.79 -3.68
C VAL A 16 -11.27 -8.27 -2.44
N GLY A 17 -11.63 -9.55 -2.39
CA GLY A 17 -12.48 -10.12 -1.34
C GLY A 17 -11.91 -10.00 0.08
N ASN A 18 -12.76 -10.32 1.06
CA ASN A 18 -12.47 -10.18 2.49
C ASN A 18 -11.16 -10.91 2.90
N LYS A 19 -10.30 -10.23 3.68
CA LYS A 19 -9.02 -10.74 4.21
C LYS A 19 -9.06 -11.12 5.68
N GLU A 20 -10.24 -11.14 6.30
CA GLU A 20 -10.48 -11.45 7.71
C GLU A 20 -9.90 -12.77 8.17
N SER A 21 -9.99 -13.80 7.33
CA SER A 21 -9.39 -15.08 7.67
C SER A 21 -7.88 -14.98 7.92
N VAL A 22 -7.18 -14.04 7.27
CA VAL A 22 -5.75 -13.81 7.45
C VAL A 22 -5.50 -13.13 8.79
N TYR A 23 -6.06 -11.94 9.02
CA TYR A 23 -5.72 -11.15 10.21
C TYR A 23 -6.33 -11.70 11.51
N ARG A 24 -7.42 -12.48 11.45
CA ARG A 24 -7.99 -13.15 12.63
C ARG A 24 -7.06 -14.21 13.22
N ARG A 25 -6.08 -14.70 12.46
CA ARG A 25 -5.08 -15.67 12.95
C ARG A 25 -4.02 -15.03 13.84
N TYR A 26 -3.89 -13.70 13.80
CA TYR A 26 -2.89 -12.96 14.55
C TYR A 26 -3.55 -12.13 15.65
N ASP A 27 -2.89 -12.06 16.80
CA ASP A 27 -3.29 -11.10 17.81
C ASP A 27 -2.94 -9.68 17.35
N HIS A 28 -3.89 -8.77 17.53
CA HIS A 28 -3.78 -7.36 17.16
C HIS A 28 -4.19 -6.43 18.30
N GLN A 29 -4.33 -6.95 19.52
CA GLN A 29 -4.81 -6.22 20.70
C GLN A 29 -3.82 -6.21 21.86
N VAL A 30 -2.78 -7.05 21.83
CA VAL A 30 -1.73 -7.09 22.86
C VAL A 30 -1.15 -5.69 23.09
N GLN A 31 -0.96 -5.38 24.37
CA GLN A 31 -0.55 -4.08 24.90
C GLN A 31 -1.55 -2.91 24.73
N THR A 32 -2.76 -3.18 24.22
CA THR A 32 -3.88 -2.22 24.07
C THR A 32 -3.52 -0.92 23.33
N ASN A 33 -2.56 -1.00 22.42
CA ASN A 33 -2.05 0.16 21.67
C ASN A 33 -2.70 0.35 20.31
N THR A 34 -3.36 -0.67 19.78
CA THR A 34 -4.06 -0.60 18.50
C THR A 34 -5.32 0.25 18.65
N VAL A 35 -5.40 1.34 17.91
CA VAL A 35 -6.57 2.23 17.89
C VAL A 35 -7.55 1.81 16.81
N VAL A 36 -7.03 1.41 15.64
CA VAL A 36 -7.81 0.90 14.51
C VAL A 36 -7.40 -0.55 14.26
N PRO A 37 -8.31 -1.54 14.39
CA PRO A 37 -8.01 -2.95 14.14
C PRO A 37 -7.77 -3.20 12.64
N PRO A 38 -7.22 -4.38 12.25
CA PRO A 38 -7.10 -4.76 10.86
C PRO A 38 -8.45 -4.80 10.12
N GLY A 39 -8.44 -4.51 8.82
CA GLY A 39 -9.65 -4.45 7.97
C GLY A 39 -9.95 -3.06 7.41
N HIS A 40 -9.16 -2.06 7.78
CA HIS A 40 -9.21 -0.68 7.26
C HIS A 40 -8.02 -0.39 6.32
N ASP A 41 -7.99 0.79 5.71
CA ASP A 41 -6.98 1.18 4.70
C ASP A 41 -5.57 1.37 5.30
N ALA A 42 -5.46 1.67 6.59
CA ALA A 42 -4.19 1.75 7.30
C ALA A 42 -4.35 1.31 8.77
N ALA A 43 -3.26 0.81 9.35
CA ALA A 43 -3.17 0.52 10.78
C ALA A 43 -2.88 1.80 11.56
N LEU A 44 -3.51 1.97 12.73
CA LEU A 44 -3.25 3.11 13.62
C LEU A 44 -2.91 2.63 15.02
N ILE A 45 -1.73 3.01 15.51
CA ILE A 45 -1.17 2.60 16.79
C ILE A 45 -0.89 3.83 17.64
N ARG A 46 -1.31 3.81 18.91
CA ARG A 46 -1.05 4.89 19.87
C ARG A 46 0.39 4.82 20.40
N VAL A 47 1.01 5.98 20.59
CA VAL A 47 2.26 6.13 21.34
C VAL A 47 1.92 6.43 22.81
N LYS A 48 2.12 5.45 23.71
CA LYS A 48 1.81 5.59 25.14
C LYS A 48 2.52 6.78 25.77
N GLY A 49 1.87 7.43 26.73
CA GLY A 49 2.41 8.62 27.40
C GLY A 49 2.39 9.88 26.54
N SER A 50 1.73 9.86 25.38
CA SER A 50 1.58 11.01 24.49
C SER A 50 0.20 11.08 23.85
N ASN A 51 -0.12 12.20 23.22
CA ASN A 51 -1.29 12.38 22.37
C ASN A 51 -1.01 12.08 20.88
N LYS A 52 0.05 11.30 20.60
CA LYS A 52 0.48 10.96 19.23
C LYS A 52 0.12 9.52 18.86
N GLY A 53 -0.01 9.27 17.57
CA GLY A 53 -0.18 7.94 16.99
C GLY A 53 0.65 7.79 15.71
N ILE A 54 0.87 6.54 15.31
CA ILE A 54 1.57 6.16 14.10
C ILE A 54 0.56 5.45 13.19
N ALA A 55 0.39 5.98 11.99
CA ALA A 55 -0.37 5.33 10.94
C ALA A 55 0.56 4.65 9.93
N ALA A 56 0.21 3.45 9.48
CA ALA A 56 1.00 2.71 8.50
C ALA A 56 0.09 2.01 7.49
N SER A 57 0.46 2.09 6.21
CA SER A 57 -0.17 1.36 5.11
C SER A 57 0.90 0.78 4.18
N THR A 58 0.54 -0.25 3.43
CA THR A 58 1.42 -0.92 2.47
C THR A 58 0.68 -1.16 1.17
N ASP A 59 1.30 -0.81 0.05
CA ASP A 59 0.68 -0.87 -1.26
C ASP A 59 1.67 -1.25 -2.36
N GLY A 60 1.18 -2.00 -3.33
CA GLY A 60 1.89 -2.38 -4.53
C GLY A 60 0.95 -3.06 -5.52
N ASN A 61 0.96 -2.63 -6.79
CA ASN A 61 0.19 -3.28 -7.85
C ASN A 61 1.10 -3.66 -9.00
N GLY A 62 1.55 -4.92 -8.99
CA GLY A 62 2.44 -5.46 -10.02
C GLY A 62 1.86 -5.39 -11.44
N ARG A 63 0.52 -5.36 -11.61
CA ARG A 63 -0.06 -5.22 -12.96
C ARG A 63 0.18 -3.83 -13.54
N PHE A 64 0.07 -2.78 -12.72
CA PHE A 64 0.38 -1.42 -13.16
C PHE A 64 1.88 -1.28 -13.41
N CYS A 65 2.72 -1.76 -12.49
CA CYS A 65 4.17 -1.76 -12.66
C CYS A 65 4.64 -2.56 -13.90
N TYR A 66 3.89 -3.59 -14.31
CA TYR A 66 4.20 -4.36 -15.52
C TYR A 66 3.81 -3.63 -16.81
N LEU A 67 2.63 -3.00 -16.82
CA LEU A 67 2.09 -2.32 -18.01
C LEU A 67 2.77 -0.96 -18.27
N ASP A 68 2.95 -0.18 -17.21
CA ASP A 68 3.65 1.10 -17.22
C ASP A 68 4.42 1.21 -15.89
N PRO A 69 5.72 0.87 -15.89
CA PRO A 69 6.50 0.85 -14.65
C PRO A 69 6.58 2.21 -13.97
N TYR A 70 6.67 3.30 -14.73
CA TYR A 70 6.77 4.65 -14.19
C TYR A 70 5.49 5.05 -13.45
N VAL A 71 4.36 4.96 -14.15
CA VAL A 71 3.05 5.27 -13.56
C VAL A 71 2.71 4.27 -12.43
N GLY A 72 3.09 2.99 -12.58
CA GLY A 72 2.94 1.98 -11.55
C GLY A 72 3.70 2.31 -10.26
N GLY A 73 4.95 2.78 -10.38
CA GLY A 73 5.75 3.26 -9.27
C GLY A 73 5.13 4.47 -8.56
N MET A 74 4.64 5.45 -9.33
CA MET A 74 3.91 6.60 -8.78
C MET A 74 2.65 6.17 -8.02
N ILE A 75 1.85 5.28 -8.60
CA ILE A 75 0.60 4.79 -7.99
C ILE A 75 0.87 4.07 -6.67
N ALA A 76 1.95 3.29 -6.56
CA ALA A 76 2.30 2.58 -5.34
C ALA A 76 2.49 3.54 -4.16
N VAL A 77 3.29 4.60 -4.35
CA VAL A 77 3.52 5.65 -3.33
C VAL A 77 2.23 6.42 -3.06
N ALA A 78 1.53 6.85 -4.11
CA ALA A 78 0.31 7.64 -3.96
C ALA A 78 -0.79 6.90 -3.18
N LYS A 79 -0.93 5.59 -3.40
CA LYS A 79 -1.92 4.76 -2.68
C LYS A 79 -1.57 4.63 -1.19
N ALA A 80 -0.30 4.37 -0.87
CA ALA A 80 0.16 4.29 0.52
C ALA A 80 -0.04 5.62 1.26
N CYS A 81 0.35 6.74 0.65
CA CYS A 81 0.12 8.08 1.20
C CYS A 81 -1.37 8.37 1.39
N ARG A 82 -2.22 8.03 0.41
CA ARG A 82 -3.67 8.23 0.50
C ARG A 82 -4.29 7.44 1.65
N ASN A 83 -3.93 6.16 1.79
CA ASN A 83 -4.45 5.32 2.85
C ASN A 83 -4.08 5.86 4.24
N VAL A 84 -2.84 6.34 4.42
CA VAL A 84 -2.42 7.03 5.65
C VAL A 84 -3.21 8.31 5.87
N ALA A 85 -3.31 9.17 4.85
CA ALA A 85 -4.04 10.44 4.93
C ALA A 85 -5.53 10.26 5.28
N CYS A 86 -6.17 9.19 4.79
CA CYS A 86 -7.56 8.88 5.12
C CYS A 86 -7.79 8.53 6.61
N THR A 87 -6.74 8.23 7.37
CA THR A 87 -6.83 8.08 8.84
C THR A 87 -6.73 9.42 9.60
N GLY A 88 -6.46 10.52 8.89
CA GLY A 88 -6.15 11.83 9.48
C GLY A 88 -4.67 12.01 9.84
N ALA A 89 -3.82 11.02 9.58
CA ALA A 89 -2.38 11.12 9.77
C ALA A 89 -1.69 11.79 8.57
N GLU A 90 -0.56 12.44 8.84
CA GLU A 90 0.31 13.00 7.80
C GLU A 90 1.30 11.92 7.31
N PRO A 91 1.50 11.73 5.98
CA PRO A 91 2.56 10.86 5.47
C PRO A 91 3.94 11.50 5.64
N ILE A 92 4.88 10.83 6.33
CA ILE A 92 6.20 11.41 6.70
C ILE A 92 7.40 10.58 6.17
N PRO A 93 7.65 9.33 6.58
CA PRO A 93 8.60 8.47 5.87
C PRO A 93 7.90 7.39 5.04
N LEU A 94 8.56 6.96 3.96
CA LEU A 94 8.22 5.72 3.25
C LEU A 94 9.38 4.72 3.37
N THR A 95 9.05 3.44 3.29
CA THR A 95 10.03 2.37 3.09
C THR A 95 9.61 1.58 1.86
N ASN A 96 10.58 0.99 1.15
CA ASN A 96 10.32 0.19 -0.04
C ASN A 96 11.03 -1.16 0.03
N CYS A 97 10.41 -2.16 -0.58
CA CYS A 97 10.97 -3.49 -0.79
C CYS A 97 10.79 -3.82 -2.28
N LEU A 98 11.76 -3.43 -3.09
CA LEU A 98 11.73 -3.64 -4.54
C LEU A 98 11.91 -5.12 -4.85
N ASN A 99 10.99 -5.70 -5.61
CA ASN A 99 11.00 -7.11 -6.00
C ASN A 99 10.89 -7.20 -7.52
N PHE A 100 12.04 -7.33 -8.19
CA PHE A 100 12.17 -7.44 -9.65
C PHE A 100 12.95 -8.70 -10.04
N GLY A 101 12.89 -9.08 -11.32
CA GLY A 101 13.68 -10.21 -11.86
C GLY A 101 15.18 -9.90 -11.95
N ASN A 102 15.93 -10.73 -12.68
CA ASN A 102 17.36 -10.49 -12.93
C ASN A 102 17.58 -9.14 -13.68
N PRO A 103 18.26 -8.14 -13.08
CA PRO A 103 18.50 -6.84 -13.68
C PRO A 103 19.50 -6.85 -14.84
N GLU A 104 20.20 -7.96 -15.10
CA GLU A 104 21.07 -8.08 -16.29
C GLU A 104 20.26 -8.18 -17.59
N LYS A 105 18.97 -8.51 -17.48
CA LYS A 105 18.06 -8.50 -18.63
C LYS A 105 17.58 -7.06 -18.89
N PRO A 106 17.79 -6.48 -20.08
CA PRO A 106 17.46 -5.08 -20.36
C PRO A 106 16.01 -4.70 -20.04
N GLU A 107 15.06 -5.58 -20.31
CA GLU A 107 13.64 -5.35 -20.05
C GLU A 107 13.30 -5.29 -18.56
N VAL A 108 14.00 -6.08 -17.74
CA VAL A 108 13.82 -6.07 -16.28
C VAL A 108 14.51 -4.87 -15.66
N TYR A 109 15.69 -4.51 -16.16
CA TYR A 109 16.37 -3.28 -15.75
C TYR A 109 15.50 -2.05 -16.02
N TYR A 110 14.90 -1.98 -17.21
CA TYR A 110 13.96 -0.92 -17.57
C TYR A 110 12.78 -0.83 -16.59
N GLN A 111 12.16 -1.96 -16.24
CA GLN A 111 11.07 -1.99 -15.26
C GLN A 111 11.51 -1.47 -13.89
N LEU A 112 12.66 -1.92 -13.39
CA LEU A 112 13.24 -1.49 -12.12
C LEU A 112 13.51 0.02 -12.13
N GLU A 113 14.23 0.50 -13.14
CA GLU A 113 14.62 1.91 -13.27
C GLU A 113 13.40 2.82 -13.33
N MET A 114 12.44 2.50 -14.20
CA MET A 114 11.26 3.33 -14.40
C MET A 114 10.32 3.31 -13.18
N CYS A 115 10.13 2.15 -12.53
CA CYS A 115 9.40 2.10 -11.25
C CYS A 115 10.07 2.97 -10.19
N PHE A 116 11.39 2.88 -10.06
CA PHE A 116 12.12 3.67 -9.08
C PHE A 116 11.98 5.17 -9.34
N LYS A 117 12.11 5.61 -10.60
CA LYS A 117 11.91 7.02 -10.98
C LYS A 117 10.50 7.51 -10.66
N GLY A 118 9.47 6.73 -10.98
CA GLY A 118 8.08 7.07 -10.65
C GLY A 118 7.83 7.15 -9.15
N MET A 119 8.39 6.22 -8.36
CA MET A 119 8.33 6.28 -6.90
C MET A 119 9.02 7.53 -6.35
N ALA A 120 10.19 7.89 -6.88
CA ALA A 120 10.94 9.07 -6.46
C ALA A 120 10.15 10.36 -6.75
N GLU A 121 9.57 10.50 -7.94
CA GLU A 121 8.73 11.66 -8.28
C GLU A 121 7.53 11.77 -7.34
N ALA A 122 6.79 10.68 -7.13
CA ALA A 122 5.63 10.70 -6.22
C ALA A 122 6.05 11.04 -4.78
N SER A 123 7.18 10.52 -4.32
CA SER A 123 7.70 10.80 -2.98
C SER A 123 8.04 12.28 -2.80
N LEU A 124 8.70 12.91 -3.79
CA LEU A 124 9.04 14.34 -3.74
C LEU A 124 7.80 15.25 -3.69
N ASN A 125 6.69 14.83 -4.27
CA ASN A 125 5.48 15.63 -4.36
C ASN A 125 4.46 15.36 -3.23
N LEU A 126 4.44 14.16 -2.66
CA LEU A 126 3.40 13.72 -1.73
C LEU A 126 3.86 13.64 -0.27
N ILE A 127 5.16 13.58 -0.03
CA ILE A 127 5.72 13.41 1.31
C ILE A 127 6.40 14.70 1.74
N ARG A 128 5.97 15.22 2.90
CA ARG A 128 6.56 16.44 3.45
C ARG A 128 7.91 16.14 4.09
N ARG A 129 8.84 17.06 3.90
CA ARG A 129 10.17 17.05 4.52
C ARG A 129 10.10 17.61 5.94
#